data_AF-A0A9X1K2V4-F1
#
_entry.id   AF-A0A9X1K2V4-F1
#
_cell.length_a   1.000
_cell.length_b   1.000
_cell.length_c   1.000
_cell.angle_alpha   90.00
_cell.angle_beta   90.00
_cell.angle_gamma   90.00
#
_symmetry.space_group_name_H-M   'P 1'
#
loop_
_entity.id
_entity.type
_entity.pdbx_description
1 polymer ?
#
loop_
_entity_poly.entity_id
_entity_poly.type
_entity_poly.pdbx_seq_one_letter_code
_entity_poly.pdbx_strand_id
1 'polypeptide(L)'
;MKTSIRTLAKQYGYDESTVRSWVLKGMPMDTDYNTRKWIVENILKPLRNTNIKEQIEQERLQKLTTERQLAELELQEKLEHVLNTEYVEQVLTAYLYQIKTTIRSIPNKIYLELFAMTDAKDLRDRLKEVIDTHLYQLGEMEFELPEDEEILDEQEQEQEQEETNDITTESTTDDQTPEDTENK
;
A
#
# COMPACT_ATOMS: atom_id res chain seq x y z
N MET A 1 -40.90 21.31 28.03
CA MET A 1 -41.74 22.52 27.87
C MET A 1 -41.90 22.78 26.39
N LYS A 2 -43.06 23.23 25.92
CA LYS A 2 -43.24 23.65 24.52
C LYS A 2 -42.77 25.11 24.43
N THR A 3 -41.76 25.39 23.62
CA THR A 3 -41.37 26.77 23.32
C THR A 3 -42.54 27.52 22.67
N SER A 4 -42.59 28.83 22.83
CA SER A 4 -43.55 29.67 22.10
C SER A 4 -42.83 30.42 20.99
N ILE A 5 -43.50 30.63 19.86
CA ILE A 5 -42.98 31.34 18.68
C ILE A 5 -42.42 32.72 19.07
N ARG A 6 -43.08 33.40 20.00
CA ARG A 6 -42.65 34.71 20.53
C ARG A 6 -41.33 34.64 21.31
N THR A 7 -41.12 33.55 22.05
CA THR A 7 -39.87 33.31 22.79
C THR A 7 -38.72 32.99 21.85
N LEU A 8 -38.97 32.21 20.80
CA LEU A 8 -37.98 31.90 19.76
C LEU A 8 -37.60 33.15 18.95
N ALA A 9 -38.59 33.95 18.55
CA ALA A 9 -38.39 35.23 17.87
C ALA A 9 -37.47 36.17 18.68
N LYS A 10 -37.78 36.35 19.97
CA LYS A 10 -36.96 37.19 20.87
C LYS A 10 -35.55 36.62 21.10
N GLN A 11 -35.40 35.30 21.15
CA GLN A 11 -34.11 34.67 21.43
C GLN A 11 -33.13 34.72 20.25
N TYR A 12 -33.63 34.57 19.02
CA TYR A 12 -32.81 34.61 17.82
C TYR A 12 -32.81 35.98 17.14
N GLY A 13 -33.56 36.96 17.66
CA GLY A 13 -33.59 38.33 17.15
C GLY A 13 -34.37 38.50 15.83
N TYR A 14 -35.28 37.57 15.53
CA TYR A 14 -36.12 37.60 14.32
C TYR A 14 -37.55 38.02 14.65
N ASP A 15 -38.28 38.51 13.65
CA ASP A 15 -39.70 38.84 13.81
C ASP A 15 -40.58 37.58 13.91
N GLU A 16 -41.71 37.67 14.61
CA GLU A 16 -42.64 36.55 14.79
C GLU A 16 -43.16 36.02 13.45
N SER A 17 -43.31 36.89 12.45
CA SER A 17 -43.68 36.52 11.08
C SER A 17 -42.66 35.59 10.42
N THR A 18 -41.36 35.83 10.68
CA THR A 18 -40.26 35.05 10.11
C THR A 18 -40.19 33.67 10.76
N VAL A 19 -40.38 33.58 12.08
CA VAL A 19 -40.43 32.29 12.79
C VAL A 19 -41.67 31.49 12.37
N ARG A 20 -42.81 32.14 12.09
CA ARG A 20 -43.98 31.46 11.51
C ARG A 20 -43.69 30.89 10.12
N SER A 21 -42.90 31.58 9.30
CA SER A 21 -42.47 31.05 8.00
C SER A 21 -41.62 29.79 8.14
N TRP A 22 -40.85 29.65 9.23
CA TRP A 22 -40.06 28.44 9.50
C TRP A 22 -40.93 27.27 9.93
N VAL A 23 -41.98 27.52 10.73
CA VAL A 23 -43.00 26.51 11.04
C VAL A 23 -43.65 26.00 9.76
N LEU A 24 -44.01 26.88 8.82
CA LEU A 24 -44.58 26.51 7.51
C LEU A 24 -43.59 25.70 6.64
N LYS A 25 -42.28 25.92 6.81
CA LYS A 25 -41.22 25.16 6.15
C LYS A 25 -40.89 23.82 6.82
N GLY A 26 -41.64 23.43 7.85
CA GLY A 26 -41.50 22.13 8.51
C GLY A 26 -40.64 22.14 9.78
N MET A 27 -40.51 23.29 10.45
CA MET A 27 -39.86 23.34 11.76
C MET A 27 -40.67 22.56 12.82
N PRO A 28 -40.07 21.56 13.49
CA PRO A 28 -40.76 20.79 14.53
C PRO A 28 -40.95 21.63 15.79
N MET A 29 -42.15 21.58 16.39
CA MET A 29 -42.55 22.32 17.60
C MET A 29 -42.89 21.39 18.78
N ASP A 30 -42.37 20.17 18.72
CA ASP A 30 -42.60 19.10 19.68
C ASP A 30 -41.78 19.33 20.97
N THR A 31 -40.47 19.50 20.82
CA THR A 31 -39.51 19.67 21.91
C THR A 31 -38.54 20.79 21.58
N ASP A 32 -38.22 21.64 22.55
CA ASP A 32 -37.28 22.76 22.40
C ASP A 32 -35.94 22.34 21.78
N TYR A 33 -35.45 21.14 22.10
CA TYR A 33 -34.22 20.59 21.52
C TYR A 33 -34.33 20.39 20.00
N ASN A 34 -35.41 19.77 19.52
CA ASN A 34 -35.63 19.49 18.10
C ASN A 34 -35.85 20.78 17.31
N THR A 35 -36.61 21.74 17.89
CA THR A 35 -36.82 23.06 17.30
C THR A 35 -35.50 23.81 17.14
N ARG A 36 -34.65 23.84 18.17
CA ARG A 36 -33.34 24.50 18.12
C ARG A 36 -32.38 23.80 17.15
N LYS A 37 -32.34 22.47 17.16
CA LYS A 37 -31.52 21.68 16.22
C LYS A 37 -31.89 21.99 14.77
N TRP A 38 -33.19 22.02 14.47
CA TRP A 38 -33.68 22.37 13.13
C TRP A 38 -33.31 23.79 12.72
N ILE A 39 -33.44 24.78 13.62
CA ILE A 39 -33.04 26.18 13.34
C ILE A 39 -31.54 26.28 13.06
N VAL A 40 -30.71 25.61 13.86
CA VAL A 40 -29.26 25.58 13.65
C VAL A 40 -28.92 24.96 12.29
N GLU A 41 -29.56 23.84 11.95
CA GLU A 41 -29.27 23.09 10.73
C GLU A 41 -29.78 23.77 9.45
N ASN A 42 -30.96 24.38 9.48
CA ASN A 42 -31.62 24.89 8.28
C ASN A 42 -31.50 26.40 8.08
N ILE A 43 -31.19 27.17 9.13
CA ILE A 43 -31.09 28.63 9.05
C ILE A 43 -29.65 29.09 9.32
N LEU A 44 -29.06 28.70 10.45
CA LEU A 44 -27.74 29.20 10.85
C LEU A 44 -26.58 28.57 10.07
N LYS A 45 -26.58 27.24 9.87
CA LYS A 45 -25.53 26.54 9.10
C LYS A 45 -25.46 27.02 7.64
N PRO A 46 -26.56 27.16 6.89
CA PRO A 46 -26.50 27.65 5.51
C PRO A 46 -25.97 29.08 5.42
N LEU A 47 -26.34 29.97 6.35
CA LEU A 47 -25.81 31.35 6.40
C LEU A 47 -24.30 31.40 6.65
N ARG A 48 -23.79 30.47 7.47
CA ARG A 48 -22.34 30.30 7.68
C ARG A 48 -21.64 29.69 6.46
N ASN A 49 -22.28 28.72 5.81
CA ASN A 49 -21.75 28.02 4.65
C ASN A 49 -21.83 28.86 3.35
N THR A 50 -22.59 29.96 3.31
CA THR A 50 -22.58 30.93 2.19
C THR A 50 -21.41 31.91 2.23
N ASN A 51 -20.56 31.88 3.26
CA ASN A 51 -19.36 32.72 3.33
C ASN A 51 -18.24 32.13 2.46
N ILE A 52 -18.41 32.21 1.13
CA ILE A 52 -17.46 31.72 0.12
C ILE A 52 -16.04 32.26 0.39
N LYS A 53 -15.92 33.49 0.93
CA LYS A 53 -14.63 34.09 1.27
C LYS A 53 -13.87 33.32 2.36
N GLU A 54 -14.57 32.87 3.39
CA GLU A 54 -13.97 32.12 4.50
C GLU A 54 -13.57 30.70 4.06
N GLN A 55 -14.33 30.07 3.17
CA GLN A 55 -13.93 28.80 2.55
C GLN A 55 -12.71 28.95 1.65
N ILE A 56 -12.66 29.99 0.80
CA ILE A 56 -11.49 30.30 -0.03
C ILE A 56 -10.26 30.58 0.85
N GLU A 57 -10.44 31.27 1.98
CA GLU A 57 -9.35 31.55 2.91
C GLU A 57 -8.87 30.28 3.61
N GLN A 58 -9.76 29.38 4.01
CA GLN A 58 -9.41 28.07 4.56
C GLN A 58 -8.67 27.20 3.54
N GLU A 59 -9.15 27.12 2.29
CA GLU A 59 -8.47 26.36 1.23
C GLU A 59 -7.10 26.97 0.88
N ARG A 60 -6.98 28.30 0.85
CA ARG A 60 -5.69 28.98 0.67
C ARG A 60 -4.73 28.71 1.82
N LEU A 61 -5.21 28.74 3.06
CA LEU A 61 -4.42 28.38 4.23
C LEU A 61 -3.96 26.93 4.14
N GLN A 62 -4.85 26.02 3.75
CA GLN A 62 -4.52 24.61 3.55
C GLN A 62 -3.44 24.44 2.47
N LYS A 63 -3.59 25.09 1.31
CA LYS A 63 -2.59 25.08 0.23
C LYS A 63 -1.23 25.60 0.71
N LEU A 64 -1.23 26.70 1.47
CA LEU A 64 0.01 27.28 1.99
C LEU A 64 0.66 26.39 3.06
N THR A 65 -0.14 25.68 3.84
CA THR A 65 0.39 24.68 4.79
C THR A 65 0.98 23.47 4.08
N THR A 66 0.34 22.96 3.02
CA THR A 66 0.88 21.84 2.24
C THR A 66 2.14 22.24 1.49
N GLU A 67 2.19 23.45 0.91
CA GLU A 67 3.39 23.99 0.26
C GLU A 67 4.55 24.15 1.26
N ARG A 68 4.26 24.61 2.49
CA ARG A 68 5.27 24.67 3.55
C ARG A 68 5.79 23.29 3.94
N GLN A 69 4.90 22.32 4.12
CA GLN A 69 5.27 20.95 4.46
C GLN A 69 6.11 20.30 3.35
N LEU A 70 5.75 20.53 2.08
CA LEU A 70 6.53 20.08 0.94
C LEU A 70 7.94 20.71 0.93
N ALA A 71 8.03 22.03 1.15
CA ALA A 71 9.32 22.70 1.23
C ALA A 71 10.18 22.23 2.43
N GLU A 72 9.55 21.85 3.54
CA GLU A 72 10.23 21.27 4.69
C GLU A 72 10.76 19.86 4.37
N LEU A 73 9.98 19.03 3.67
CA LEU A 73 10.43 17.72 3.20
C LEU A 73 11.59 17.84 2.20
N GLU A 74 11.50 18.74 1.22
CA GLU A 74 12.60 19.00 0.26
C GLU A 74 13.87 19.50 0.96
N LEU A 75 13.73 20.29 2.02
CA LEU A 75 14.86 20.74 2.84
C LEU A 75 15.47 19.56 3.61
N GLN A 76 14.64 18.69 4.18
CA GLN A 76 15.09 17.51 4.92
C GLN A 76 15.75 16.46 4.00
N GLU A 77 15.28 16.33 2.77
CA GLU A 77 15.91 15.50 1.73
C GLU A 77 17.33 16.02 1.41
N LYS A 78 17.48 17.34 1.21
CA LYS A 78 18.81 17.96 1.00
C LYS A 78 19.74 17.87 2.20
N LEU A 79 19.19 17.72 3.40
CA LEU A 79 19.94 17.50 4.64
C LEU A 79 20.19 16.03 4.93
N GLU A 80 19.88 15.12 3.99
CA GLU A 80 20.06 13.66 4.11
C GLU A 80 19.30 13.04 5.30
N HIS A 81 18.25 13.72 5.79
CA HIS A 81 17.44 13.24 6.91
C HIS A 81 16.21 12.44 6.47
N VAL A 82 15.77 12.61 5.22
CA VAL A 82 14.64 11.91 4.63
C VAL A 82 15.08 11.35 3.28
N LEU A 83 14.85 10.05 3.08
CA LEU A 83 15.09 9.36 1.82
C LEU A 83 13.75 9.02 1.17
N ASN A 84 13.70 9.06 -0.15
CA ASN A 84 12.53 8.60 -0.89
C ASN A 84 12.35 7.08 -0.68
N THR A 85 11.17 6.68 -0.21
CA THR A 85 10.84 5.27 0.02
C THR A 85 10.88 4.44 -1.26
N GLU A 86 10.48 5.02 -2.39
CA GLU A 86 10.51 4.37 -3.70
C GLU A 86 11.94 4.07 -4.14
N TYR A 87 12.85 5.02 -3.90
CA TYR A 87 14.27 4.82 -4.18
C TYR A 87 14.86 3.69 -3.32
N VAL A 88 14.53 3.65 -2.03
CA VAL A 88 14.97 2.57 -1.13
C VAL A 88 14.44 1.21 -1.58
N GLU A 89 13.19 1.16 -2.05
CA GLU A 89 12.58 -0.05 -2.57
C GLU A 89 13.28 -0.54 -3.84
N GLN A 90 13.60 0.34 -4.78
CA GLN A 90 14.33 0.01 -6.00
C GLN A 90 15.73 -0.55 -5.67
N VAL A 91 16.49 0.15 -4.81
CA VAL A 91 17.81 -0.29 -4.33
C VAL A 91 17.75 -1.68 -3.71
N LEU A 92 16.80 -1.91 -2.79
CA LEU A 92 16.64 -3.19 -2.12
C LEU A 92 16.23 -4.29 -3.08
N THR A 93 15.32 -4.00 -4.01
CA THR A 93 14.84 -4.97 -5.01
C THR A 93 15.96 -5.42 -5.92
N ALA A 94 16.76 -4.48 -6.44
CA ALA A 94 17.92 -4.76 -7.26
C ALA A 94 18.97 -5.59 -6.51
N TYR A 95 19.26 -5.24 -5.25
CA TYR A 95 20.19 -5.99 -4.41
C TYR A 95 19.70 -7.43 -4.13
N LEU A 96 18.42 -7.59 -3.79
CA LEU A 96 17.81 -8.90 -3.58
C LEU A 96 17.77 -9.74 -4.85
N TYR A 97 17.54 -9.12 -6.00
CA TYR A 97 17.62 -9.78 -7.30
C TYR A 97 19.02 -10.31 -7.55
N GLN A 98 20.06 -9.51 -7.32
CA GLN A 98 21.44 -9.94 -7.47
C GLN A 98 21.79 -11.12 -6.54
N ILE A 99 21.30 -11.11 -5.30
CA ILE A 99 21.41 -12.26 -4.38
C ILE A 99 20.77 -13.50 -4.98
N LYS A 100 19.51 -13.39 -5.42
CA LYS A 100 18.76 -14.50 -6.04
C LYS A 100 19.52 -15.08 -7.23
N THR A 101 19.96 -14.24 -8.15
CA THR A 101 20.67 -14.65 -9.37
C THR A 101 22.01 -15.31 -9.05
N THR A 102 22.77 -14.75 -8.10
CA THR A 102 24.06 -15.31 -7.68
C THR A 102 23.88 -16.70 -7.08
N ILE A 103 22.93 -16.89 -6.16
CA ILE A 103 22.64 -18.19 -5.53
C ILE A 103 22.18 -19.20 -6.59
N ARG A 104 21.27 -18.81 -7.49
CA ARG A 104 20.79 -19.69 -8.57
C ARG A 104 21.90 -20.09 -9.55
N SER A 105 22.97 -19.28 -9.68
CA SER A 105 24.14 -19.60 -10.50
C SER A 105 25.08 -20.63 -9.88
N ILE A 106 25.02 -20.86 -8.55
CA ILE A 106 25.95 -21.74 -7.83
C ILE A 106 25.90 -23.17 -8.37
N PRO A 107 24.74 -23.85 -8.47
CA PRO A 107 24.68 -25.22 -8.96
C PRO A 107 25.27 -25.36 -10.36
N ASN A 108 25.00 -24.41 -11.25
CA ASN A 108 25.51 -24.43 -12.63
C ASN A 108 27.04 -24.34 -12.70
N LYS A 109 27.69 -23.73 -11.70
CA LYS A 109 29.15 -23.60 -11.65
C LYS A 109 29.82 -24.84 -11.06
N ILE A 110 29.20 -25.48 -10.07
CA ILE A 110 29.84 -26.54 -9.28
C ILE A 110 29.31 -27.95 -9.54
N TYR A 111 28.27 -28.14 -10.38
CA TYR A 111 27.64 -29.45 -10.57
C TYR A 111 28.64 -30.54 -10.97
N LEU A 112 29.65 -30.22 -11.80
CA LEU A 112 30.69 -31.18 -12.20
C LEU A 112 31.62 -31.55 -11.05
N GLU A 113 32.02 -30.57 -10.21
CA GLU A 113 32.85 -30.82 -9.03
C GLU A 113 32.09 -31.68 -8.02
N LEU A 114 30.82 -31.37 -7.77
CA LEU A 114 29.96 -32.14 -6.87
C LEU A 114 29.68 -33.54 -7.41
N PHE A 115 29.49 -33.70 -8.73
CA PHE A 115 29.25 -34.99 -9.35
C PHE A 115 30.47 -35.92 -9.27
N ALA A 116 31.68 -35.35 -9.30
CA ALA A 116 32.92 -36.12 -9.17
C ALA A 116 33.19 -36.61 -7.73
N MET A 117 32.50 -36.06 -6.72
CA MET A 117 32.67 -36.45 -5.33
C MET A 117 31.91 -37.73 -5.00
N THR A 118 32.57 -38.63 -4.25
CA THR A 118 32.03 -39.95 -3.90
C THR A 118 31.61 -40.06 -2.43
N ASP A 119 32.11 -39.20 -1.54
CA ASP A 119 31.68 -39.11 -0.14
C ASP A 119 30.65 -38.00 0.04
N ALA A 120 29.51 -38.34 0.63
CA ALA A 120 28.43 -37.41 0.95
C ALA A 120 28.86 -36.34 1.97
N LYS A 121 29.84 -36.65 2.83
CA LYS A 121 30.37 -35.69 3.80
C LYS A 121 31.13 -34.56 3.08
N ASP A 122 32.05 -34.93 2.19
CA ASP A 122 32.88 -34.01 1.43
C ASP A 122 32.04 -33.17 0.47
N LEU A 123 31.00 -33.76 -0.13
CA LEU A 123 30.02 -33.06 -0.96
C LEU A 123 29.32 -31.92 -0.20
N ARG A 124 28.82 -32.20 1.00
CA ARG A 124 28.13 -31.21 1.83
C ARG A 124 29.08 -30.09 2.26
N ASP A 125 30.28 -30.46 2.70
CA ASP A 125 31.25 -29.49 3.21
C ASP A 125 31.75 -28.57 2.08
N ARG A 126 31.93 -29.12 0.86
CA ARG A 126 32.25 -28.34 -0.34
C ARG A 126 31.12 -27.42 -0.77
N LEU A 127 29.89 -27.92 -0.82
CA LEU A 127 28.73 -27.10 -1.19
C LEU A 127 28.57 -25.92 -0.22
N LYS A 128 28.75 -26.18 1.08
CA LYS A 128 28.71 -25.14 2.10
C LYS A 128 29.81 -24.10 1.91
N GLU A 129 31.05 -24.53 1.69
CA GLU A 129 32.19 -23.63 1.44
C GLU A 129 31.93 -22.71 0.24
N VAL A 130 31.38 -23.25 -0.85
CA VAL A 130 31.07 -22.49 -2.06
C VAL A 130 29.95 -21.48 -1.82
N ILE A 131 28.88 -21.87 -1.13
CA ILE A 131 27.79 -20.97 -0.77
C ILE A 131 28.32 -19.84 0.12
N ASP A 132 29.07 -20.18 1.17
CA ASP A 132 29.64 -19.19 2.08
C ASP A 132 30.57 -18.22 1.32
N THR A 133 31.43 -18.73 0.43
CA THR A 133 32.33 -17.92 -0.39
C THR A 133 31.57 -16.94 -1.29
N HIS A 134 30.52 -17.39 -1.98
CA HIS A 134 29.72 -16.53 -2.84
C HIS A 134 28.91 -15.50 -2.05
N LEU A 135 28.40 -15.86 -0.86
CA LEU A 135 27.71 -14.92 0.02
C LEU A 135 28.65 -13.85 0.59
N TYR A 136 29.89 -14.23 0.93
CA TYR A 136 30.92 -13.26 1.35
C TYR A 136 31.28 -12.30 0.21
N GLN A 137 31.52 -12.82 -1.00
CA GLN A 137 31.80 -11.98 -2.17
C GLN A 137 30.67 -11.00 -2.47
N LEU A 138 29.43 -11.43 -2.28
CA LEU A 138 28.26 -10.58 -2.49
C LEU A 138 28.12 -9.51 -1.41
N GLY A 139 28.49 -9.81 -0.16
CA GLY A 139 28.52 -8.84 0.93
C GLY A 139 29.67 -7.85 0.84
N GLU A 140 30.76 -8.18 0.14
CA GLU A 140 31.90 -7.29 -0.13
C GLU A 140 31.71 -6.43 -1.39
N MET A 141 30.71 -6.74 -2.21
CA MET A 141 30.47 -6.01 -3.44
C MET A 141 29.89 -4.63 -3.12
N GLU A 142 30.58 -3.56 -3.52
CA GLU A 142 30.00 -2.21 -3.50
C GLU A 142 28.79 -2.19 -4.43
N PHE A 143 27.61 -1.99 -3.87
CA PHE A 143 26.37 -1.97 -4.63
C PHE A 143 26.26 -0.63 -5.36
N GLU A 144 26.41 -0.67 -6.68
CA GLU A 144 26.10 0.44 -7.57
C GLU A 144 24.70 0.21 -8.15
N LEU A 145 23.86 1.24 -8.14
CA LEU A 145 22.54 1.17 -8.77
C LEU A 145 22.73 0.88 -10.27
N PRO A 146 22.19 -0.22 -10.81
CA PRO A 146 22.19 -0.40 -12.26
C PRO A 146 21.44 0.76 -12.91
N GLU A 147 21.94 1.27 -14.04
CA GLU A 147 21.22 2.31 -14.79
C GLU A 147 19.84 1.75 -15.21
N ASP A 148 18.80 2.58 -15.04
CA ASP A 148 17.37 2.26 -14.87
C ASP A 148 16.67 1.39 -15.97
N GLU A 149 17.38 0.80 -16.93
CA GLU A 149 16.78 0.09 -18.07
C GLU A 149 16.88 -1.45 -18.04
N GLU A 150 17.78 -2.07 -17.26
CA GLU A 150 17.99 -3.53 -17.36
C GLU A 150 17.19 -4.38 -16.35
N ILE A 151 16.79 -3.82 -15.19
CA ILE A 151 16.22 -4.62 -14.09
C ILE A 151 14.72 -4.92 -14.30
N LEU A 152 13.98 -4.02 -14.93
CA LEU A 152 12.53 -4.15 -15.09
C LEU A 152 12.18 -5.19 -16.18
N ASP A 153 12.93 -5.21 -17.27
CA ASP A 153 12.69 -6.10 -18.41
C ASP A 153 12.94 -7.58 -18.06
N GLU A 154 13.88 -7.89 -17.16
CA GLU A 154 14.14 -9.26 -16.72
C GLU A 154 13.08 -9.77 -15.72
N GLN A 155 12.49 -8.89 -14.91
CA GLN A 155 11.43 -9.25 -13.95
C GLN A 155 10.10 -9.59 -14.65
N GLU A 156 9.73 -8.84 -15.69
CA GLU A 156 8.53 -9.13 -16.50
C GLU A 156 8.67 -10.48 -17.22
N GLN A 157 9.87 -10.80 -17.72
CA GLN A 157 10.14 -12.06 -18.42
C GLN A 157 10.20 -13.29 -17.49
N GLU A 158 10.68 -13.16 -16.24
CA GLU A 158 10.67 -14.27 -15.28
C GLU A 158 9.24 -14.57 -14.75
N GLN A 159 8.38 -13.55 -14.58
CA GLN A 159 7.00 -13.76 -14.14
C GLN A 159 6.16 -14.53 -15.19
N GLU A 160 6.35 -14.25 -16.48
CA GLU A 160 5.66 -14.98 -17.56
C GLU A 160 6.12 -16.45 -17.68
N GLN A 161 7.37 -16.76 -17.30
CA GLN A 161 7.90 -18.13 -17.34
C GLN A 161 7.50 -18.97 -16.11
N GLU A 162 7.23 -18.36 -14.96
CA GLU A 162 6.74 -19.09 -13.79
C GLU A 162 5.24 -19.46 -13.92
N GLU A 163 4.41 -18.63 -14.57
CA GLU A 163 2.99 -18.96 -14.82
C GLU A 163 2.77 -20.12 -15.81
N THR A 164 3.70 -20.33 -16.76
CA THR A 164 3.57 -21.39 -17.77
C THR A 164 3.97 -22.79 -17.27
N ASN A 165 4.70 -22.88 -16.15
CA ASN A 165 5.14 -24.16 -15.60
C ASN A 165 4.16 -24.78 -14.57
N ASP A 166 3.09 -24.08 -14.18
CA ASP A 166 2.12 -24.55 -13.18
C ASP A 166 0.90 -25.31 -13.77
N ILE A 167 0.89 -25.59 -15.09
CA ILE A 167 -0.17 -26.36 -15.77
C ILE A 167 0.41 -27.63 -16.44
N THR A 168 1.25 -28.41 -15.75
CA THR A 168 1.48 -29.81 -16.16
C THR A 168 1.76 -30.74 -14.99
N THR A 169 0.83 -30.82 -14.04
CA THR A 169 0.69 -32.03 -13.20
C THR A 169 -0.78 -32.29 -12.94
N GLU A 170 -1.37 -33.24 -13.67
CA GLU A 170 -2.32 -34.27 -13.19
C GLU A 170 -3.14 -34.88 -14.34
N SER A 171 -2.59 -35.93 -14.95
CA SER A 171 -3.37 -37.06 -15.47
C SER A 171 -2.42 -38.21 -15.79
N THR A 172 -2.03 -38.96 -14.76
CA THR A 172 -1.70 -40.38 -14.94
C THR A 172 -2.96 -41.14 -14.54
N THR A 173 -3.74 -41.49 -15.55
CA THR A 173 -4.92 -42.32 -15.45
C THR A 173 -4.51 -43.70 -14.97
N ASP A 174 -5.16 -44.15 -13.91
CA ASP A 174 -5.13 -45.47 -13.29
C ASP A 174 -5.39 -46.55 -14.37
N ASP A 175 -4.36 -47.33 -14.73
CA ASP A 175 -4.53 -48.51 -15.60
C ASP A 175 -4.62 -49.75 -14.72
N GLN A 176 -5.86 -50.16 -14.43
CA GLN A 176 -6.17 -51.45 -13.84
C GLN A 176 -6.00 -52.54 -14.90
N THR A 177 -5.08 -53.48 -14.68
CA THR A 177 -5.13 -54.79 -15.34
C THR A 177 -5.18 -55.90 -14.29
N PRO A 178 -6.20 -56.79 -14.32
CA PRO A 178 -6.27 -57.95 -13.45
C PRO A 178 -5.51 -59.11 -14.09
N GLU A 179 -4.62 -59.78 -13.36
CA GLU A 179 -4.17 -61.12 -13.73
C GLU A 179 -4.28 -62.10 -12.56
N ASP A 180 -4.80 -63.26 -12.95
CA ASP A 180 -5.40 -64.33 -12.20
C ASP A 180 -4.54 -64.95 -11.08
N THR A 181 -5.23 -65.31 -10.01
CA THR A 181 -4.82 -66.36 -9.09
C THR A 181 -4.74 -67.70 -9.83
N GLU A 182 -3.55 -68.27 -9.99
CA GLU A 182 -3.39 -69.69 -10.30
C GLU A 182 -2.89 -70.44 -9.06
N ASN A 183 -3.71 -71.40 -8.66
CA ASN A 183 -3.60 -72.22 -7.47
C ASN A 183 -3.04 -73.58 -7.92
N LYS A 184 -1.82 -73.95 -7.52
CA LYS A 184 -1.39 -75.35 -7.39
C LYS A 184 -0.17 -75.54 -6.50
#